data_AF-A0A318JRD2-F1
#
_entry.id   AF-A0A318JRD2-F1
#
_cell.length_a   1.000
_cell.length_b   1.000
_cell.length_c   1.000
_cell.angle_alpha   90.00
_cell.angle_beta   90.00
_cell.angle_gamma   90.00
#
_symmetry.space_group_name_H-M   'P 1'
#
loop_
_entity.id
_entity.type
_entity.pdbx_description
1 polymer ?
#
loop_
_entity_poly.entity_id
_entity_poly.type
_entity_poly.pdbx_seq_one_letter_code
_entity_poly.pdbx_strand_id
1 'polypeptide(L)'
;MYDWDALWHEHEGYRTGFDVQHNDANQLADELSAKLTKPAQHPTDVAVYETADRFILAGHADGLQLLEVFKHGLFDITLRLVSEDEGQPLPLPYVEIHVDNLATEEQAVWRGVVRRDEEGRIWIDSRTLDEQVMPAMPFDELSFTDNARFRDALHRVWNEDLPTLRPLIEAWFDHSALTGAAETHHYGDESRVQQICDRYAEIVRREQATLSRLFADAELQLIAHVLQNVRFEEAASCRGVWLAVEACMIDEELDQHFKLDGEALLGKMKTLSYAQEVALIEALSPLPAASAAE
;
A
#
# COMPACT_ATOMS: atom_id res chain seq x y z
N MET A 1 0.89 -2.96 -11.50
CA MET A 1 1.61 -3.42 -12.71
C MET A 1 2.86 -4.16 -12.24
N TYR A 2 3.04 -5.43 -12.63
CA TYR A 2 4.17 -6.25 -12.17
C TYR A 2 5.51 -5.69 -12.62
N ASP A 3 6.52 -5.80 -11.74
CA ASP A 3 7.92 -5.70 -12.13
C ASP A 3 8.34 -7.02 -12.79
N TRP A 4 8.09 -7.10 -14.10
CA TRP A 4 8.41 -8.27 -14.91
C TRP A 4 9.91 -8.57 -14.92
N ASP A 5 10.74 -7.55 -14.77
CA ASP A 5 12.19 -7.66 -14.75
C ASP A 5 12.64 -8.25 -13.39
N ALA A 6 12.01 -7.87 -12.28
CA ALA A 6 12.21 -8.53 -10.98
C ALA A 6 11.79 -10.00 -10.99
N LEU A 7 10.60 -10.33 -11.51
CA LEU A 7 10.12 -11.72 -11.65
C LEU A 7 11.06 -12.57 -12.51
N TRP A 8 11.61 -11.97 -13.57
CA TRP A 8 12.61 -12.61 -14.42
C TRP A 8 13.86 -12.99 -13.63
N HIS A 9 14.38 -12.08 -12.81
CA HIS A 9 15.59 -12.28 -12.00
C HIS A 9 15.37 -13.28 -10.85
N GLU A 10 14.25 -13.22 -10.15
CA GLU A 10 13.93 -14.13 -9.04
C GLU A 10 13.77 -15.60 -9.47
N HIS A 11 13.43 -15.84 -10.73
CA HIS A 11 13.16 -17.17 -11.28
C HIS A 11 14.20 -17.67 -12.30
N GLU A 12 15.46 -17.23 -12.18
CA GLU A 12 16.56 -17.65 -13.06
C GLU A 12 16.67 -19.17 -13.25
N GLY A 13 16.49 -19.95 -12.18
CA GLY A 13 16.56 -21.41 -12.22
C GLY A 13 15.41 -22.12 -12.97
N TYR A 14 14.34 -21.40 -13.32
CA TYR A 14 13.18 -21.94 -14.04
C TYR A 14 13.12 -21.48 -15.50
N ARG A 15 14.10 -20.69 -15.96
CA ARG A 15 14.18 -20.24 -17.35
C ARG A 15 14.54 -21.41 -18.25
N THR A 16 13.83 -21.56 -19.35
CA THR A 16 14.12 -22.57 -20.37
C THR A 16 14.75 -21.92 -21.59
N GLY A 17 15.84 -22.49 -22.10
CA GLY A 17 16.41 -22.05 -23.38
C GLY A 17 15.44 -22.31 -24.52
N PHE A 18 15.28 -21.32 -25.41
CA PHE A 18 14.39 -21.41 -26.55
C PHE A 18 15.20 -21.41 -27.85
N ASP A 19 15.24 -22.57 -28.51
CA ASP A 19 16.06 -22.79 -29.71
C ASP A 19 15.24 -22.42 -30.95
N VAL A 20 15.25 -21.14 -31.29
CA VAL A 20 14.71 -20.61 -32.55
C VAL A 20 15.74 -19.67 -33.16
N GLN A 21 15.83 -19.65 -34.50
CA GLN A 21 16.72 -18.77 -35.26
C GLN A 21 16.41 -17.26 -35.11
N HIS A 22 15.44 -16.90 -34.28
CA HIS A 22 15.02 -15.54 -34.00
C HIS A 22 15.85 -14.97 -32.84
N ASN A 23 16.69 -13.97 -33.15
CA ASN A 23 17.52 -13.25 -32.18
C ASN A 23 16.78 -12.04 -31.54
N ASP A 24 15.45 -11.98 -31.63
CA ASP A 24 14.66 -10.86 -31.12
C ASP A 24 13.53 -11.37 -30.22
N ALA A 25 13.63 -11.04 -28.92
CA ALA A 25 12.64 -11.38 -27.91
C ALA A 25 11.26 -10.75 -28.17
N ASN A 26 11.16 -9.74 -29.05
CA ASN A 26 9.90 -9.10 -29.41
C ASN A 26 9.16 -9.77 -30.57
N GLN A 27 9.78 -10.71 -31.30
CA GLN A 27 9.24 -11.32 -32.52
C GLN A 27 8.89 -12.81 -32.36
N LEU A 28 8.27 -13.17 -31.23
CA LEU A 28 7.91 -14.56 -30.91
C LEU A 28 6.40 -14.82 -30.83
N ALA A 29 5.56 -13.87 -31.27
CA ALA A 29 4.11 -13.94 -31.08
C ALA A 29 3.48 -15.18 -31.76
N ASP A 30 3.91 -15.49 -32.98
CA ASP A 30 3.40 -16.62 -33.76
C ASP A 30 3.92 -17.95 -33.20
N GLU A 31 5.20 -18.02 -32.83
CA GLU A 31 5.83 -19.21 -32.24
C GLU A 31 5.24 -19.58 -30.88
N LEU A 32 4.98 -18.57 -30.04
CA LEU A 32 4.41 -18.74 -28.71
C LEU A 32 2.89 -18.86 -28.72
N SER A 33 2.24 -18.64 -29.88
CA SER A 33 0.78 -18.53 -30.00
C SER A 33 0.20 -17.57 -28.93
N ALA A 34 0.88 -16.44 -28.73
CA ALA A 34 0.66 -15.52 -27.63
C ALA A 34 0.71 -14.06 -28.11
N LYS A 35 -0.01 -13.18 -27.43
CA LYS A 35 -0.05 -11.75 -27.76
C LYS A 35 1.07 -11.02 -27.04
N LEU A 36 1.90 -10.26 -27.76
CA LEU A 36 2.87 -9.35 -27.13
C LEU A 36 2.13 -8.22 -26.41
N THR A 37 2.33 -8.10 -25.10
CA THR A 37 1.69 -7.07 -24.25
C THR A 37 2.68 -6.00 -23.77
N LYS A 38 3.95 -6.36 -23.55
CA LYS A 38 5.05 -5.42 -23.25
C LYS A 38 6.26 -5.78 -24.10
N PRO A 39 6.72 -4.92 -25.03
CA PRO A 39 7.99 -5.14 -25.73
C PRO A 39 9.19 -4.85 -24.80
N ALA A 40 10.28 -5.61 -24.96
CA ALA A 40 11.59 -5.28 -24.39
C ALA A 40 12.18 -4.07 -25.12
N GLN A 41 12.57 -3.03 -24.37
CA GLN A 41 13.19 -1.82 -24.95
C GLN A 41 14.71 -1.92 -24.99
N HIS A 42 15.28 -2.65 -24.03
CA HIS A 42 16.72 -2.90 -23.93
C HIS A 42 17.03 -4.41 -23.91
N PRO A 43 18.27 -4.82 -24.26
CA PRO A 43 18.67 -6.23 -24.26
C PRO A 43 18.59 -6.93 -22.88
N THR A 44 18.58 -6.13 -21.81
CA THR A 44 18.43 -6.59 -20.43
C THR A 44 16.98 -6.72 -19.98
N ASP A 45 16.05 -6.16 -20.73
CA ASP A 45 14.62 -6.18 -20.40
C ASP A 45 13.98 -7.45 -20.91
N VAL A 46 12.82 -7.80 -20.34
CA VAL A 46 11.98 -8.88 -20.86
C VAL A 46 10.82 -8.39 -21.72
N ALA A 47 10.58 -9.08 -22.83
CA ALA A 47 9.35 -8.99 -23.57
C ALA A 47 8.29 -9.88 -22.90
N VAL A 48 7.07 -9.37 -22.75
CA VAL A 48 5.97 -10.09 -22.09
C VAL A 48 4.92 -10.45 -23.12
N TYR A 49 4.67 -11.74 -23.23
CA TYR A 49 3.59 -12.31 -24.01
C TYR A 49 2.49 -12.82 -23.11
N GLU A 50 1.26 -12.76 -23.59
CA GLU A 50 0.07 -13.19 -22.87
C GLU A 50 -0.69 -14.24 -23.66
N THR A 51 -1.06 -15.31 -22.98
CA THR A 51 -2.06 -16.29 -23.41
C THR A 51 -3.29 -16.22 -22.49
N ALA A 52 -4.28 -17.09 -22.70
CA ALA A 52 -5.43 -17.17 -21.80
C ALA A 52 -5.00 -17.36 -20.33
N ASP A 53 -4.09 -18.30 -20.07
CA ASP A 53 -3.82 -18.79 -18.71
C ASP A 53 -2.44 -18.42 -18.13
N ARG A 54 -1.52 -17.92 -18.96
CA ARG A 54 -0.15 -17.59 -18.53
C ARG A 54 0.43 -16.38 -19.25
N PHE A 55 1.36 -15.71 -18.57
CA PHE A 55 2.34 -14.82 -19.17
C PHE A 55 3.60 -15.59 -19.54
N ILE A 56 4.24 -15.21 -20.63
CA ILE A 56 5.52 -15.76 -21.08
C ILE A 56 6.49 -14.59 -21.19
N LEU A 57 7.50 -14.57 -20.32
CA LEU A 57 8.56 -13.57 -20.33
C LEU A 57 9.69 -14.10 -21.21
N ALA A 58 10.15 -13.29 -22.16
CA ALA A 58 11.24 -13.60 -23.07
C ALA A 58 12.40 -12.63 -22.84
N GLY A 59 13.54 -13.15 -22.42
CA GLY A 59 14.78 -12.39 -22.21
C GLY A 59 15.88 -12.84 -23.16
N HIS A 60 16.78 -11.93 -23.53
CA HIS A 60 17.82 -12.18 -24.54
C HIS A 60 19.26 -11.97 -24.03
N ALA A 61 19.45 -11.55 -22.78
CA ALA A 61 20.78 -11.18 -22.24
C ALA A 61 21.84 -12.30 -22.34
N ASP A 62 21.44 -13.57 -22.23
CA ASP A 62 22.32 -14.75 -22.26
C ASP A 62 21.86 -15.81 -23.29
N GLY A 63 21.33 -15.34 -24.42
CA GLY A 63 20.58 -16.15 -25.38
C GLY A 63 19.09 -16.14 -25.06
N LEU A 64 18.28 -16.50 -26.05
CA LEU A 64 16.84 -16.43 -25.90
C LEU A 64 16.34 -17.46 -24.87
N GLN A 65 15.77 -16.95 -23.79
CA GLN A 65 15.23 -17.72 -22.70
C GLN A 65 13.77 -17.35 -22.48
N LEU A 66 12.98 -18.32 -22.03
CA LEU A 66 11.58 -18.12 -21.66
C LEU A 66 11.35 -18.45 -20.20
N LEU A 67 10.48 -17.68 -19.57
CA LEU A 67 9.92 -17.95 -18.25
C LEU A 67 8.40 -17.90 -18.36
N GLU A 68 7.74 -19.02 -18.05
CA GLU A 68 6.29 -19.08 -18.00
C GLU A 68 5.79 -18.78 -16.59
N VAL A 69 4.84 -17.84 -16.50
CA VAL A 69 4.22 -17.40 -15.26
C VAL A 69 2.71 -17.58 -15.39
N PHE A 70 2.15 -18.56 -14.69
CA PHE A 70 0.70 -18.78 -14.69
C PHE A 70 -0.03 -17.64 -13.98
N LYS A 71 -1.12 -17.14 -14.59
CA LYS A 71 -1.93 -16.05 -14.02
C LYS A 71 -2.52 -16.40 -12.65
N HIS A 72 -2.87 -17.66 -12.45
CA HIS A 72 -3.34 -18.17 -11.15
C HIS A 72 -2.27 -18.16 -10.05
N GLY A 73 -0.99 -17.96 -10.39
CA GLY A 73 0.12 -17.85 -9.44
C GLY A 73 0.47 -16.40 -9.08
N LEU A 74 -0.27 -15.43 -9.64
CA LEU A 74 -0.05 -14.00 -9.50
C LEU A 74 -1.09 -13.41 -8.55
N PHE A 75 -0.92 -13.71 -7.26
CA PHE A 75 -1.82 -13.26 -6.20
C PHE A 75 -1.07 -12.47 -5.13
N ASP A 76 -1.80 -11.61 -4.43
CA ASP A 76 -1.37 -10.91 -3.22
C ASP A 76 -2.27 -11.30 -2.06
N ILE A 77 -1.72 -11.34 -0.85
CA ILE A 77 -2.46 -11.65 0.38
C ILE A 77 -2.21 -10.54 1.39
N THR A 78 -3.27 -9.82 1.77
CA THR A 78 -3.16 -8.77 2.79
C THR A 78 -3.92 -9.17 4.04
N LEU A 79 -3.33 -8.85 5.19
CA LEU A 79 -3.85 -9.16 6.51
C LEU A 79 -4.22 -7.88 7.24
N ARG A 80 -5.41 -7.85 7.84
CA ARG A 80 -5.91 -6.69 8.59
C ARG A 80 -6.61 -7.11 9.88
N LEU A 81 -6.38 -6.37 10.96
CA LEU A 81 -7.21 -6.40 12.17
C LEU A 81 -8.26 -5.29 12.07
N VAL A 82 -9.54 -5.65 12.20
CA VAL A 82 -10.66 -4.71 12.22
C VAL A 82 -11.14 -4.55 13.66
N SER A 83 -11.03 -3.33 14.17
CA SER A 83 -11.36 -2.94 15.54
C SER A 83 -12.56 -1.99 15.64
N GLU A 84 -13.09 -1.54 14.50
CA GLU A 84 -14.18 -0.57 14.38
C GLU A 84 -15.33 -1.16 13.55
N ASP A 85 -16.54 -0.65 13.77
CA ASP A 85 -17.73 -1.14 13.06
C ASP A 85 -17.76 -0.60 11.62
N GLU A 86 -17.50 -1.48 10.67
CA GLU A 86 -17.56 -1.20 9.22
C GLU A 86 -18.87 -1.72 8.59
N GLY A 87 -19.91 -1.95 9.39
CA GLY A 87 -21.21 -2.44 8.92
C GLY A 87 -21.24 -3.95 8.63
N GLN A 88 -20.25 -4.70 9.12
CA GLN A 88 -20.20 -6.15 8.99
C GLN A 88 -20.97 -6.83 10.13
N PRO A 89 -21.71 -7.93 9.88
CA PRO A 89 -22.46 -8.65 10.91
C PRO A 89 -21.56 -9.56 11.78
N LEU A 90 -20.33 -9.12 12.07
CA LEU A 90 -19.34 -9.85 12.85
C LEU A 90 -19.01 -9.09 14.13
N PRO A 91 -18.89 -9.78 15.28
CA PRO A 91 -18.44 -9.14 16.51
C PRO A 91 -16.99 -8.68 16.39
N LEU A 92 -16.70 -7.50 16.97
CA LEU A 92 -15.36 -6.93 17.03
C LEU A 92 -14.54 -7.51 18.21
N PRO A 93 -13.21 -7.60 18.05
CA PRO A 93 -12.48 -7.38 16.82
C PRO A 93 -12.52 -8.64 15.94
N TYR A 94 -12.27 -8.48 14.65
CA TYR A 94 -12.08 -9.63 13.75
C TYR A 94 -10.89 -9.37 12.82
N VAL A 95 -10.33 -10.46 12.31
CA VAL A 95 -9.24 -10.42 11.34
C VAL A 95 -9.82 -10.65 9.95
N GLU A 96 -9.32 -9.91 8.97
CA GLU A 96 -9.57 -10.13 7.55
C GLU A 96 -8.29 -10.57 6.85
N ILE A 97 -8.41 -11.58 6.00
CA ILE A 97 -7.38 -11.97 5.03
C ILE A 97 -7.98 -11.74 3.65
N HIS A 98 -7.49 -10.74 2.95
CA HIS A 98 -7.87 -10.42 1.58
C HIS A 98 -6.90 -11.10 0.63
N VAL A 99 -7.45 -11.68 -0.43
CA VAL A 99 -6.67 -12.31 -1.49
C VAL A 99 -7.11 -11.71 -2.80
N ASP A 100 -6.13 -11.18 -3.54
CA ASP A 100 -6.34 -10.54 -4.84
C ASP A 100 -5.50 -11.24 -5.89
N ASN A 101 -6.12 -11.71 -6.97
CA ASN A 101 -5.40 -12.13 -8.16
C ASN A 101 -5.20 -10.92 -9.08
N LEU A 102 -3.94 -10.49 -9.20
CA LEU A 102 -3.60 -9.27 -9.92
C LEU A 102 -3.63 -9.46 -11.44
N ALA A 103 -3.82 -10.69 -11.94
CA ALA A 103 -3.89 -11.02 -13.35
C ALA A 103 -5.30 -11.38 -13.83
N THR A 104 -6.14 -11.99 -12.98
CA THR A 104 -7.51 -12.39 -13.30
C THR A 104 -8.58 -11.50 -12.66
N GLU A 105 -8.19 -10.57 -11.77
CA GLU A 105 -9.08 -9.70 -11.00
C GLU A 105 -10.00 -10.48 -10.04
N GLU A 106 -9.76 -11.78 -9.82
CA GLU A 106 -10.45 -12.56 -8.80
C GLU A 106 -10.07 -12.05 -7.41
N GLN A 107 -11.06 -11.80 -6.56
CA GLN A 107 -10.85 -11.31 -5.19
C GLN A 107 -11.70 -12.13 -4.22
N ALA A 108 -11.18 -12.39 -3.04
CA ALA A 108 -11.94 -13.03 -1.97
C ALA A 108 -11.43 -12.60 -0.59
N VAL A 109 -12.33 -12.62 0.40
CA VAL A 109 -12.01 -12.20 1.77
C VAL A 109 -12.45 -13.26 2.76
N TRP A 110 -11.51 -13.73 3.58
CA TRP A 110 -11.81 -14.55 4.74
C TRP A 110 -11.85 -13.70 6.00
N ARG A 111 -12.79 -13.99 6.91
CA ARG A 111 -12.98 -13.26 8.15
C ARG A 111 -13.01 -14.19 9.35
N GLY A 112 -12.21 -13.90 10.37
CA GLY A 112 -12.13 -14.67 11.61
C GLY A 112 -12.37 -13.79 12.83
N VAL A 113 -13.41 -14.09 13.62
CA VAL A 113 -13.69 -13.36 14.87
C VAL A 113 -12.58 -13.62 15.88
N VAL A 114 -12.06 -12.55 16.49
CA VAL A 114 -11.03 -12.64 17.51
C VAL A 114 -11.70 -12.66 18.89
N ARG A 115 -11.28 -13.58 19.76
CA ARG A 115 -11.73 -13.68 21.15
C ARG A 115 -10.53 -13.88 22.06
N ARG A 116 -10.65 -13.44 23.31
CA ARG A 116 -9.68 -13.74 24.37
C ARG A 116 -10.36 -14.57 25.44
N ASP A 117 -9.76 -15.70 25.81
CA ASP A 117 -10.26 -16.52 26.91
C ASP A 117 -9.79 -16.01 28.28
N GLU A 118 -10.28 -16.62 29.36
CA GLU A 118 -9.94 -16.25 30.74
C GLU A 118 -8.45 -16.47 31.08
N GLU A 119 -7.76 -17.35 30.34
CA GLU A 119 -6.32 -17.61 30.47
C GLU A 119 -5.49 -16.60 29.66
N GLY A 120 -6.15 -15.69 28.94
CA GLY A 120 -5.53 -14.66 28.13
C GLY A 120 -5.07 -15.13 26.74
N ARG A 121 -5.45 -16.34 26.32
CA ARG A 121 -5.13 -16.85 24.98
C ARG A 121 -6.02 -16.20 23.94
N ILE A 122 -5.43 -15.91 22.79
CA ILE A 122 -6.13 -15.32 21.65
C ILE A 122 -6.64 -16.45 20.75
N TRP A 123 -7.94 -16.44 20.53
CA TRP A 123 -8.67 -17.31 19.63
C TRP A 123 -9.07 -16.52 18.40
N ILE A 124 -8.89 -17.11 17.23
CA ILE A 124 -9.36 -16.57 15.95
C ILE A 124 -10.24 -17.65 15.34
N ASP A 125 -11.54 -17.36 15.31
CA ASP A 125 -12.61 -18.32 15.03
C ASP A 125 -12.51 -19.57 15.93
N SER A 126 -12.03 -20.69 15.38
CA SER A 126 -11.97 -22.01 16.02
C SER A 126 -10.56 -22.44 16.44
N ARG A 127 -9.54 -21.59 16.24
CA ARG A 127 -8.12 -21.90 16.51
C ARG A 127 -7.48 -20.88 17.43
N THR A 128 -6.53 -21.34 18.25
CA THR A 128 -5.69 -20.43 19.01
C THR A 128 -4.55 -19.91 18.14
N LEU A 129 -4.17 -18.65 18.36
CA LEU A 129 -3.04 -18.02 17.66
C LEU A 129 -1.72 -18.76 17.92
N ASP A 130 -1.59 -19.40 19.09
CA ASP A 130 -0.37 -20.10 19.51
C ASP A 130 -0.27 -21.54 18.95
N GLU A 131 -1.36 -22.12 18.44
CA GLU A 131 -1.39 -23.54 18.02
C GLU A 131 -0.64 -23.83 16.71
N GLN A 132 -0.24 -22.81 15.94
CA GLN A 132 0.36 -22.96 14.58
C GLN A 132 -0.51 -23.82 13.63
N VAL A 133 -1.79 -23.99 13.95
CA VAL A 133 -2.76 -24.73 13.14
C VAL A 133 -3.73 -23.73 12.53
N MET A 134 -3.72 -23.65 11.19
CA MET A 134 -4.61 -22.79 10.44
C MET A 134 -6.05 -23.31 10.48
N PRO A 135 -7.07 -22.45 10.67
CA PRO A 135 -8.47 -22.82 10.51
C PRO A 135 -8.79 -23.11 9.05
N ALA A 136 -9.99 -23.64 8.79
CA ALA A 136 -10.48 -23.74 7.43
C ALA A 136 -10.75 -22.32 6.89
N MET A 137 -10.06 -21.95 5.82
CA MET A 137 -10.26 -20.69 5.08
C MET A 137 -10.75 -21.00 3.66
N PRO A 138 -12.05 -21.27 3.47
CA PRO A 138 -12.57 -21.54 2.13
C PRO A 138 -12.60 -20.22 1.33
N PHE A 139 -11.82 -20.18 0.26
CA PHE A 139 -11.84 -19.11 -0.73
C PHE A 139 -12.51 -19.63 -2.01
N ASP A 140 -13.75 -20.09 -1.89
CA ASP A 140 -14.46 -20.83 -2.95
C ASP A 140 -14.62 -20.05 -4.27
N GLU A 141 -14.50 -18.72 -4.20
CA GLU A 141 -14.58 -17.80 -5.34
C GLU A 141 -13.28 -17.74 -6.16
N LEU A 142 -12.17 -18.26 -5.63
CA LEU A 142 -10.87 -18.24 -6.30
C LEU A 142 -10.61 -19.54 -7.05
N SER A 143 -10.31 -19.44 -8.34
CA SER A 143 -9.97 -20.57 -9.20
C SER A 143 -8.66 -21.29 -8.85
N PHE A 144 -7.86 -20.74 -7.93
CA PHE A 144 -6.49 -21.17 -7.63
C PHE A 144 -6.26 -21.62 -6.18
N THR A 145 -7.33 -21.89 -5.43
CA THR A 145 -7.26 -22.39 -4.05
C THR A 145 -6.44 -23.68 -3.88
N ASP A 146 -6.41 -24.53 -4.90
CA ASP A 146 -5.63 -25.77 -4.90
C ASP A 146 -4.12 -25.59 -5.15
N ASN A 147 -3.69 -24.37 -5.48
CA ASN A 147 -2.29 -24.07 -5.77
C ASN A 147 -1.41 -24.21 -4.51
N ALA A 148 -0.30 -24.96 -4.62
CA ALA A 148 0.61 -25.18 -3.50
C ALA A 148 1.26 -23.88 -2.99
N ARG A 149 1.68 -22.97 -3.89
CA ARG A 149 2.24 -21.67 -3.49
C ARG A 149 1.22 -20.82 -2.73
N PHE A 150 -0.05 -20.86 -3.16
CA PHE A 150 -1.11 -20.15 -2.46
C PHE A 150 -1.33 -20.68 -1.05
N ARG A 151 -1.38 -22.01 -0.88
CA ARG A 151 -1.47 -22.64 0.45
C ARG A 151 -0.27 -22.30 1.32
N ASP A 152 0.95 -22.33 0.78
CA ASP A 152 2.17 -21.99 1.52
C ASP A 152 2.16 -20.51 1.95
N ALA A 153 1.72 -19.60 1.06
CA ALA A 153 1.59 -18.19 1.38
C ALA A 153 0.53 -17.92 2.47
N LEU A 154 -0.63 -18.58 2.40
CA LEU A 154 -1.64 -18.52 3.47
C LEU A 154 -1.10 -19.04 4.80
N HIS A 155 -0.38 -20.16 4.77
CA HIS A 155 0.28 -20.70 5.96
C HIS A 155 1.29 -19.72 6.56
N ARG A 156 2.04 -19.01 5.71
CA ARG A 156 2.97 -17.97 6.13
C ARG A 156 2.25 -16.81 6.80
N VAL A 157 1.19 -16.28 6.16
CA VAL A 157 0.39 -15.19 6.73
C VAL A 157 -0.17 -15.58 8.10
N TRP A 158 -0.66 -16.82 8.24
CA TRP A 158 -1.20 -17.31 9.51
C TRP A 158 -0.14 -17.52 10.60
N ASN A 159 1.02 -18.11 10.26
CA ASN A 159 2.02 -18.50 11.26
C ASN A 159 3.08 -17.43 11.54
N GLU A 160 3.33 -16.52 10.60
CA GLU A 160 4.37 -15.50 10.71
C GLU A 160 3.77 -14.11 10.89
N ASP A 161 2.85 -13.69 10.01
CA ASP A 161 2.39 -12.30 9.99
C ASP A 161 1.32 -12.02 11.05
N LEU A 162 0.35 -12.92 11.20
CA LEU A 162 -0.75 -12.77 12.15
C LEU A 162 -0.30 -12.65 13.62
N PRO A 163 0.68 -13.43 14.11
CA PRO A 163 1.22 -13.25 15.45
C PRO A 163 1.82 -11.85 15.70
N THR A 164 2.28 -11.14 14.65
CA THR A 164 2.80 -9.77 14.81
C THR A 164 1.72 -8.77 15.23
N LEU A 165 0.44 -9.07 14.96
CA LEU A 165 -0.71 -8.25 15.36
C LEU A 165 -1.12 -8.47 16.83
N ARG A 166 -0.52 -9.44 17.53
CA ARG A 166 -0.83 -9.76 18.94
C ARG A 166 -0.86 -8.54 19.86
N PRO A 167 0.13 -7.63 19.85
CA PRO A 167 0.11 -6.45 20.73
C PRO A 167 -1.10 -5.54 20.48
N LEU A 168 -1.56 -5.44 19.23
CA LEU A 168 -2.75 -4.65 18.87
C LEU A 168 -4.03 -5.32 19.34
N ILE A 169 -4.13 -6.65 19.18
CA ILE A 169 -5.26 -7.45 19.67
C ILE A 169 -5.36 -7.35 21.20
N GLU A 170 -4.24 -7.54 21.90
CA GLU A 170 -4.18 -7.44 23.36
C GLU A 170 -4.55 -6.03 23.84
N ALA A 171 -4.02 -4.99 23.18
CA ALA A 171 -4.37 -3.61 23.50
C ALA A 171 -5.87 -3.33 23.34
N TRP A 172 -6.52 -3.90 22.33
CA TRP A 172 -7.98 -3.78 22.14
C TRP A 172 -8.74 -4.41 23.30
N PHE A 173 -8.39 -5.64 23.71
CA PHE A 173 -9.05 -6.31 24.82
C PHE A 173 -8.77 -5.62 26.16
N ASP A 174 -7.53 -5.18 26.41
CA ASP A 174 -7.16 -4.47 27.63
C ASP A 174 -7.84 -3.10 27.71
N HIS A 175 -7.95 -2.37 26.59
CA HIS A 175 -8.75 -1.15 26.52
C HIS A 175 -10.23 -1.45 26.74
N SER A 176 -10.78 -2.55 26.19
CA SER A 176 -12.17 -2.98 26.41
C SER A 176 -12.45 -3.34 27.88
N ALA A 177 -11.46 -3.94 28.57
CA ALA A 177 -11.56 -4.32 29.97
C ALA A 177 -11.45 -3.12 30.92
N LEU A 178 -10.58 -2.15 30.58
CA LEU A 178 -10.52 -0.84 31.25
C LEU A 178 -11.79 -0.01 30.98
N THR A 179 -12.43 -0.23 29.84
CA THR A 179 -13.73 0.34 29.46
C THR A 179 -14.92 -0.56 29.81
N GLY A 180 -14.77 -1.51 30.73
CA GLY A 180 -15.91 -2.16 31.42
C GLY A 180 -16.80 -1.15 32.19
N ALA A 181 -16.37 0.10 32.25
CA ALA A 181 -17.18 1.30 32.51
C ALA A 181 -16.84 2.40 31.47
N ALA A 182 -16.92 2.12 30.17
CA ALA A 182 -16.74 3.12 29.13
C ALA A 182 -17.89 4.12 29.21
N GLU A 183 -17.62 5.23 29.88
CA GLU A 183 -18.05 6.49 29.33
C GLU A 183 -17.55 6.53 27.88
N THR A 184 -18.50 6.75 26.96
CA THR A 184 -18.28 7.18 25.58
C THR A 184 -17.00 7.99 25.49
N HIS A 185 -16.13 7.69 24.53
CA HIS A 185 -14.92 8.48 24.28
C HIS A 185 -15.33 9.95 24.24
N HIS A 186 -15.03 10.70 25.30
CA HIS A 186 -15.44 12.10 25.40
C HIS A 186 -14.52 12.88 24.47
N TYR A 187 -14.86 12.89 23.18
CA TYR A 187 -14.43 13.90 22.20
C TYR A 187 -14.93 15.33 22.57
N GLY A 188 -15.36 15.54 23.82
CA GLY A 188 -15.74 16.82 24.41
C GLY A 188 -15.08 17.13 25.76
N ASP A 189 -14.16 16.29 26.26
CA ASP A 189 -13.33 16.68 27.41
C ASP A 189 -12.23 17.63 26.94
N GLU A 190 -12.33 18.90 27.33
CA GLU A 190 -11.37 19.97 27.00
C GLU A 190 -9.92 19.55 27.32
N SER A 191 -9.69 18.78 28.38
CA SER A 191 -8.36 18.32 28.77
C SER A 191 -7.80 17.27 27.79
N ARG A 192 -8.67 16.40 27.26
CA ARG A 192 -8.30 15.39 26.27
C ARG A 192 -8.04 16.04 24.92
N VAL A 193 -8.88 16.99 24.52
CA VAL A 193 -8.68 17.78 23.29
C VAL A 193 -7.36 18.53 23.36
N GLN A 194 -7.05 19.19 24.49
CA GLN A 194 -5.78 19.88 24.67
C GLN A 194 -4.57 18.94 24.53
N GLN A 195 -4.62 17.75 25.14
CA GLN A 195 -3.54 16.76 25.00
C GLN A 195 -3.35 16.29 23.55
N ILE A 196 -4.44 16.16 22.78
CA ILE A 196 -4.37 15.80 21.36
C ILE A 196 -3.73 16.94 20.57
N CYS A 197 -4.15 18.19 20.81
CA CYS A 197 -3.55 19.37 20.20
C CYS A 197 -2.07 19.51 20.52
N ASP A 198 -1.66 19.26 21.78
CA ASP A 198 -0.26 19.35 22.21
C ASP A 198 0.62 18.30 21.49
N ARG A 199 0.13 17.06 21.36
CA ARG A 199 0.83 15.99 20.62
C ARG A 199 0.93 16.31 19.14
N TYR A 200 -0.16 16.79 18.55
CA TYR A 200 -0.19 17.22 17.15
C TYR A 200 0.82 18.33 16.89
N ALA A 201 0.81 19.38 17.71
CA ALA A 201 1.72 20.52 17.58
C ALA A 201 3.19 20.10 17.72
N GLU A 202 3.50 19.11 18.56
CA GLU A 202 4.87 18.60 18.69
C GLU A 202 5.32 17.80 17.45
N ILE A 203 4.44 16.95 16.91
CA ILE A 203 4.69 16.21 15.66
C ILE A 203 4.95 17.19 14.51
N VAL A 204 4.08 18.19 14.35
CA VAL A 204 4.20 19.23 13.32
C VAL A 204 5.53 19.98 13.46
N ARG A 205 5.89 20.44 14.67
CA ARG A 205 7.16 21.16 14.90
C ARG A 205 8.38 20.31 14.54
N ARG A 206 8.38 19.03 14.90
CA ARG A 206 9.47 18.10 14.57
C ARG A 206 9.62 17.90 13.07
N GLU A 207 8.52 17.66 12.36
CA GLU A 207 8.57 17.42 10.92
C GLU A 207 8.90 18.70 10.14
N GLN A 208 8.44 19.87 10.56
CA GLN A 208 8.84 21.16 9.98
C GLN A 208 10.36 21.40 10.05
N ALA A 209 11.00 20.98 11.16
CA ALA A 209 12.45 21.06 11.28
C ALA A 209 13.19 20.11 10.30
N THR A 210 12.58 18.99 9.93
CA THR A 210 13.09 18.08 8.90
C THR A 210 12.88 18.68 7.50
N LEU A 211 11.67 19.19 7.22
CA LEU A 211 11.28 19.76 5.94
C LEU A 211 12.12 21.00 5.56
N SER A 212 12.44 21.86 6.52
CA SER A 212 13.31 23.04 6.29
C SER A 212 14.74 22.70 5.87
N ARG A 213 15.18 21.45 6.07
CA ARG A 213 16.47 20.96 5.55
C ARG A 213 16.33 20.27 4.19
N LEU A 214 15.13 19.78 3.87
CA LEU A 214 14.84 19.02 2.66
C LEU A 214 14.51 19.94 1.47
N PHE A 215 13.82 21.05 1.74
CA PHE A 215 13.39 22.01 0.74
C PHE A 215 14.16 23.32 0.83
N ALA A 216 14.48 23.90 -0.33
CA ALA A 216 14.99 25.24 -0.44
C ALA A 216 13.87 26.28 -0.32
N ASP A 217 14.20 27.53 0.05
CA ASP A 217 13.22 28.60 0.24
C ASP A 217 12.34 28.84 -0.99
N ALA A 218 12.92 28.77 -2.19
CA ALA A 218 12.16 28.95 -3.43
C ALA A 218 11.19 27.79 -3.68
N GLU A 219 11.57 26.55 -3.33
CA GLU A 219 10.67 25.39 -3.40
C GLU A 219 9.49 25.55 -2.43
N LEU A 220 9.76 26.00 -1.20
CA LEU A 220 8.72 26.30 -0.21
C LEU A 220 7.80 27.44 -0.66
N GLN A 221 8.31 28.46 -1.34
CA GLN A 221 7.50 29.56 -1.89
C GLN A 221 6.56 29.09 -3.00
N LEU A 222 7.03 28.22 -3.89
CA LEU A 222 6.19 27.62 -4.93
C LEU A 222 5.08 26.78 -4.30
N ILE A 223 5.44 25.89 -3.35
CA ILE A 223 4.45 25.06 -2.66
C ILE A 223 3.43 25.93 -1.92
N ALA A 224 3.88 26.96 -1.19
CA ALA A 224 2.98 27.89 -0.50
C ALA A 224 2.03 28.62 -1.47
N HIS A 225 2.50 28.99 -2.67
CA HIS A 225 1.67 29.60 -3.70
C HIS A 225 0.52 28.68 -4.13
N VAL A 226 0.82 27.38 -4.35
CA VAL A 226 -0.20 26.39 -4.69
C VAL A 226 -1.19 26.19 -3.53
N LEU A 227 -0.68 26.05 -2.31
CA LEU A 227 -1.50 25.81 -1.12
C LEU A 227 -2.47 26.94 -0.79
N GLN A 228 -2.20 28.19 -1.22
CA GLN A 228 -3.13 29.31 -1.05
C GLN A 228 -4.49 29.07 -1.71
N ASN A 229 -4.54 28.25 -2.76
CA ASN A 229 -5.75 27.99 -3.54
C ASN A 229 -6.38 26.62 -3.23
N VAL A 230 -5.80 25.86 -2.29
CA VAL A 230 -6.28 24.52 -1.90
C VAL A 230 -6.86 24.57 -0.49
N ARG A 231 -8.06 24.00 -0.32
CA ARG A 231 -8.69 23.84 0.99
C ARG A 231 -8.54 22.43 1.49
N PHE A 232 -8.04 22.30 2.71
CA PHE A 232 -7.90 21.03 3.43
C PHE A 232 -8.96 20.97 4.52
N GLU A 233 -10.13 20.41 4.20
CA GLU A 233 -11.28 20.38 5.11
C GLU A 233 -11.24 19.19 6.07
N GLU A 234 -10.55 18.11 5.70
CA GLU A 234 -10.42 16.89 6.48
C GLU A 234 -8.97 16.39 6.51
N ALA A 235 -8.58 15.63 7.54
CA ALA A 235 -7.22 15.09 7.64
C ALA A 235 -6.82 14.26 6.40
N ALA A 236 -7.75 13.46 5.86
CA ALA A 236 -7.51 12.66 4.67
C ALA A 236 -7.16 13.50 3.42
N SER A 237 -7.64 14.76 3.36
CA SER A 237 -7.35 15.67 2.25
C SER A 237 -5.90 16.17 2.23
N CYS A 238 -5.16 15.98 3.32
CA CYS A 238 -3.76 16.37 3.42
C CYS A 238 -2.80 15.45 2.64
N ARG A 239 -3.27 14.31 2.11
CA ARG A 239 -2.43 13.36 1.38
C ARG A 239 -2.43 13.65 -0.12
N GLY A 240 -1.27 13.52 -0.75
CA GLY A 240 -1.09 13.72 -2.17
C GLY A 240 -0.90 15.19 -2.55
N VAL A 241 -0.34 16.03 -1.66
CA VAL A 241 -0.10 17.47 -1.93
C VAL A 241 0.68 17.70 -3.24
N TRP A 242 1.56 16.77 -3.59
CA TRP A 242 2.32 16.80 -4.83
C TRP A 242 1.43 16.81 -6.08
N LEU A 243 0.21 16.25 -6.05
CA LEU A 243 -0.72 16.27 -7.18
C LEU A 243 -1.20 17.69 -7.48
N ALA A 244 -1.52 18.46 -6.44
CA ALA A 244 -1.91 19.86 -6.59
C ALA A 244 -0.75 20.70 -7.13
N VAL A 245 0.47 20.44 -6.63
CA VAL A 245 1.68 21.11 -7.10
C VAL A 245 2.00 20.75 -8.55
N GLU A 246 1.91 19.47 -8.93
CA GLU A 246 2.14 18.99 -10.30
C GLU A 246 1.13 19.61 -11.27
N ALA A 247 -0.16 19.63 -10.93
CA ALA A 247 -1.20 20.24 -11.75
C ALA A 247 -0.95 21.75 -11.97
N CYS A 248 -0.70 22.51 -10.89
CA CYS A 248 -0.42 23.95 -11.00
C CYS A 248 0.90 24.25 -11.73
N MET A 249 1.92 23.40 -11.60
CA MET A 249 3.17 23.56 -12.36
C MET A 249 2.94 23.39 -13.87
N ILE A 250 2.09 22.45 -14.28
CA ILE A 250 1.75 22.24 -15.70
C ILE A 250 0.92 23.41 -16.23
N ASP A 251 -0.09 23.86 -15.47
CA ASP A 251 -1.05 24.85 -15.93
C ASP A 251 -0.50 26.30 -15.92
N GLU A 252 0.37 26.62 -14.96
CA GLU A 252 0.86 28.00 -14.72
C GLU A 252 2.38 28.16 -14.94
N GLU A 253 3.09 27.11 -15.36
CA GLU A 253 4.54 27.10 -15.57
C GLU A 253 5.32 27.63 -14.35
N LEU A 254 4.87 27.27 -13.14
CA LEU A 254 5.40 27.79 -11.88
C LEU A 254 6.89 27.45 -11.68
N ASP A 255 7.34 26.30 -12.18
CA ASP A 255 8.75 25.90 -12.16
C ASP A 255 9.63 26.91 -12.92
N GLN A 256 9.15 27.43 -14.06
CA GLN A 256 9.84 28.48 -14.80
C GLN A 256 9.76 29.83 -14.08
N HIS A 257 8.60 30.15 -13.48
CA HIS A 257 8.41 31.40 -12.74
C HIS A 257 9.36 31.51 -11.54
N PHE A 258 9.47 30.43 -10.76
CA PHE A 258 10.34 30.34 -9.59
C PHE A 258 11.78 29.91 -9.92
N LYS A 259 12.07 29.56 -11.19
CA LYS A 259 13.37 29.10 -11.69
C LYS A 259 13.90 27.87 -10.95
N LEU A 260 13.06 26.86 -10.84
CA LEU A 260 13.32 25.62 -10.11
C LEU A 260 13.35 24.41 -11.03
N ASP A 261 14.02 23.36 -10.57
CA ASP A 261 13.91 22.03 -11.16
C ASP A 261 12.62 21.39 -10.66
N GLY A 262 11.57 21.45 -11.49
CA GLY A 262 10.25 20.94 -11.15
C GLY A 262 10.23 19.43 -10.93
N GLU A 263 11.00 18.66 -11.70
CA GLU A 263 11.05 17.21 -11.58
C GLU A 263 11.71 16.79 -10.27
N ALA A 264 12.82 17.44 -9.91
CA ALA A 264 13.49 17.21 -8.63
C ALA A 264 12.59 17.59 -7.43
N LEU A 265 11.83 18.68 -7.53
CA LEU A 265 10.87 19.10 -6.51
C LEU A 265 9.77 18.05 -6.31
N LEU A 266 9.12 17.61 -7.39
CA LEU A 266 8.08 16.59 -7.35
C LEU A 266 8.61 15.25 -6.83
N GLY A 267 9.86 14.90 -7.20
CA GLY A 267 10.56 13.72 -6.67
C GLY A 267 10.68 13.76 -5.14
N LYS A 268 11.11 14.89 -4.56
CA LYS A 268 11.14 15.08 -3.10
C LYS A 268 9.75 14.94 -2.50
N MET A 269 8.74 15.59 -3.08
CA MET A 269 7.38 15.60 -2.55
C MET A 269 6.72 14.21 -2.57
N LYS A 270 6.95 13.39 -3.60
CA LYS A 270 6.42 12.02 -3.71
C LYS A 270 6.97 11.08 -2.63
N THR A 271 8.13 11.40 -2.05
CA THR A 271 8.75 10.62 -0.97
C THR A 271 8.30 11.02 0.43
N LEU A 272 7.47 12.06 0.57
CA LEU A 272 7.01 12.51 1.88
C LEU A 272 6.09 11.49 2.55
N SER A 273 6.33 11.28 3.85
CA SER A 273 5.37 10.60 4.71
C SER A 273 4.13 11.46 4.93
N TYR A 274 3.02 10.84 5.34
CA TYR A 274 1.79 11.56 5.63
C TYR A 274 1.97 12.65 6.71
N ALA A 275 2.73 12.37 7.77
CA ALA A 275 3.01 13.35 8.82
C ALA A 275 3.79 14.58 8.29
N GLN A 276 4.66 14.37 7.30
CA GLN A 276 5.41 15.45 6.66
C GLN A 276 4.54 16.27 5.71
N GLU A 277 3.61 15.65 4.98
CA GLU A 277 2.65 16.40 4.16
C GLU A 277 1.75 17.28 5.03
N VAL A 278 1.22 16.73 6.13
CA VAL A 278 0.44 17.50 7.12
C VAL A 278 1.28 18.66 7.68
N ALA A 279 2.52 18.39 8.12
CA ALA A 279 3.38 19.44 8.68
C ALA A 279 3.76 20.52 7.65
N LEU A 280 3.88 20.16 6.37
CA LEU A 280 4.13 21.08 5.26
C LEU A 280 2.91 21.98 5.01
N ILE A 281 1.70 21.41 5.00
CA ILE A 281 0.44 22.15 4.90
C ILE A 281 0.31 23.12 6.07
N GLU A 282 0.51 22.67 7.30
CA GLU A 282 0.41 23.52 8.50
C GLU A 282 1.46 24.65 8.53
N ALA A 283 2.62 24.43 7.90
CA ALA A 283 3.66 25.45 7.81
C ALA A 283 3.34 26.55 6.78
N LEU A 284 2.72 26.16 5.66
CA LEU A 284 2.64 26.98 4.45
C LEU A 284 1.22 27.46 4.11
N SER A 285 0.20 26.81 4.66
CA SER A 285 -1.18 27.26 4.54
C SER A 285 -1.37 28.50 5.42
N PRO A 286 -1.80 29.63 4.85
CA PRO A 286 -2.11 30.79 5.66
C PRO A 286 -3.30 30.47 6.57
N LEU A 287 -3.16 30.72 7.87
CA LEU A 287 -4.35 30.86 8.72
C LEU A 287 -5.19 31.98 8.10
N PRO A 288 -6.49 31.76 7.82
CA PRO A 288 -7.34 32.83 7.36
C PRO A 288 -7.22 33.96 8.38
N ALA A 289 -6.78 35.13 7.93
CA ALA A 289 -6.69 36.30 8.78
C ALA A 289 -8.04 36.43 9.47
N ALA A 290 -8.06 36.29 10.80
CA ALA A 290 -9.25 36.52 11.58
C ALA A 290 -9.83 37.84 11.10
N SER A 291 -11.02 37.78 10.49
CA SER A 291 -11.73 38.96 10.03
C SER A 291 -11.70 39.96 11.18
N ALA A 292 -10.94 41.04 11.01
CA ALA A 292 -11.00 42.16 11.93
C ALA A 292 -12.47 42.55 11.98
N ALA A 293 -13.09 42.27 13.13
CA ALA A 293 -14.43 42.72 13.41
C ALA A 293 -14.39 44.25 13.48
N GLU A 294 -14.88 44.89 12.41
CA GLU A 294 -15.58 46.17 12.45
C GLU A 294 -16.92 46.02 11.72
#